data_AF-A0A968LXM8-F1
#
_entry.id   AF-A0A968LXM8-F1
#
_cell.length_a   1.000
_cell.length_b   1.000
_cell.length_c   1.000
_cell.angle_alpha   90.00
_cell.angle_beta   90.00
_cell.angle_gamma   90.00
#
_symmetry.space_group_name_H-M   'P 1'
#
loop_
_entity.id
_entity.type
_entity.pdbx_description
1 polymer ?
#
loop_
_entity_poly.entity_id
_entity_poly.type
_entity_poly.pdbx_seq_one_letter_code
_entity_poly.pdbx_strand_id
1 'polypeptide(L)' 'MAECPCCSEKLLRHIRHGGIYWFCTHCWQEMPDLASQVLDREHQELIKQKQSKTLSTR' A
#
# COMPACT_ATOMS: atom_id res chain seq x y z
N MET A 1 16.84 -3.07 -0.05
CA MET A 1 16.38 -3.64 -1.33
C MET A 1 15.13 -4.44 -1.00
N ALA A 2 14.02 -4.29 -1.74
CA ALA A 2 12.87 -5.15 -1.51
C ALA A 2 13.12 -6.51 -2.18
N GLU A 3 13.00 -7.59 -1.42
CA GLU A 3 13.25 -8.96 -1.87
C GLU A 3 11.93 -9.73 -1.89
N CYS A 4 11.77 -10.61 -2.87
CA CYS A 4 10.59 -11.42 -2.99
C CYS A 4 10.54 -12.45 -1.85
N PRO A 5 9.46 -12.50 -1.05
CA PRO A 5 9.34 -13.50 0.02
C PRO A 5 9.20 -14.94 -0.51
N CYS A 6 8.90 -15.11 -1.81
CA CYS A 6 8.71 -16.42 -2.43
C CYS A 6 10.01 -17.01 -2.98
N CYS A 7 10.93 -16.18 -3.49
CA CYS A 7 12.12 -16.66 -4.21
C CYS A 7 13.41 -15.88 -3.89
N SER A 8 13.36 -14.93 -2.95
CA SER A 8 14.48 -14.07 -2.52
C SER A 8 15.12 -13.22 -3.62
N GLU A 9 14.47 -13.10 -4.79
CA GLU A 9 14.94 -12.28 -5.89
C GLU A 9 14.59 -10.81 -5.69
N LYS A 10 15.36 -9.92 -6.30
CA LYS A 10 15.11 -8.48 -6.21
C LYS A 10 13.78 -8.11 -6.85
N LEU A 11 12.98 -7.33 -6.13
CA LEU A 11 11.73 -6.79 -6.64
C LEU A 11 11.98 -5.52 -7.44
N LEU A 12 11.24 -5.37 -8.53
CA LEU A 12 11.22 -4.17 -9.36
C LEU A 12 10.15 -3.20 -8.90
N ARG A 13 10.50 -1.92 -8.80
CA ARG A 13 9.55 -0.86 -8.46
C ARG A 13 8.81 -0.39 -9.71
N HIS A 14 7.51 -0.60 -9.77
CA HIS A 14 6.65 -0.20 -10.87
C HIS A 14 5.70 0.92 -10.45
N ILE A 15 5.24 1.72 -11.42
CA ILE A 15 4.30 2.83 -11.22
C ILE A 15 3.10 2.59 -12.12
N ARG A 16 1.90 2.63 -11.54
CA ARG A 16 0.62 2.61 -12.28
C ARG A 16 -0.25 3.79 -11.86
N HIS A 17 -1.38 3.98 -12.56
CA HIS A 17 -2.33 5.04 -12.24
C HIS A 17 -2.84 5.02 -10.78
N GLY A 18 -2.81 3.86 -10.12
CA GLY A 18 -3.21 3.68 -8.71
C GLY A 18 -2.07 3.68 -7.68
N GLY A 19 -0.83 3.98 -8.06
CA GLY A 19 0.30 4.08 -7.13
C GLY A 19 1.54 3.27 -7.53
N ILE A 20 2.47 3.16 -6.58
CA ILE A 20 3.72 2.42 -6.72
C ILE A 20 3.52 1.01 -6.16
N TYR A 21 4.02 -0.01 -6.87
CA TYR A 21 3.97 -1.40 -6.40
C TYR A 21 5.28 -2.12 -6.73
N TRP A 22 5.51 -3.24 -6.06
CA TRP A 22 6.66 -4.09 -6.33
C TRP A 22 6.26 -5.26 -7.22
N PHE A 23 7.11 -5.65 -8.17
CA PHE A 23 6.87 -6.77 -9.07
C PHE A 23 8.06 -7.73 -9.03
N CYS A 24 7.77 -9.02 -8.87
CA CYS A 24 8.78 -10.06 -9.00
C CYS A 24 8.77 -10.61 -10.43
N THR A 25 9.89 -10.48 -11.14
CA THR A 25 10.04 -11.04 -12.50
C THR A 25 10.22 -12.55 -12.53
N HIS A 26 10.63 -13.15 -11.40
CA HIS A 26 10.76 -14.61 -11.28
C HIS A 26 9.42 -15.28 -11.00
N CYS A 27 8.66 -14.76 -10.04
CA CYS A 27 7.33 -15.27 -9.70
C CYS A 27 6.22 -14.75 -10.63
N TRP A 28 6.49 -13.72 -11.42
CA TRP A 28 5.50 -13.03 -12.28
C TRP A 28 4.29 -12.49 -11.51
N GLN A 29 4.52 -12.05 -10.28
CA GLN A 29 3.45 -11.57 -9.39
C GLN A 29 3.74 -10.17 -8.85
N GLU A 30 2.67 -9.39 -8.70
CA GLU A 30 2.68 -8.14 -7.94
C GLU A 30 2.84 -8.46 -6.45
N MET A 31 3.90 -7.91 -5.86
CA MET A 31 4.19 -7.93 -4.44
C MET A 31 3.72 -6.60 -3.85
N PRO A 32 2.62 -6.59 -3.09
CA PRO A 32 2.11 -5.36 -2.53
C PRO A 32 3.03 -4.89 -1.39
N ASP A 33 3.21 -3.57 -1.27
CA ASP A 33 3.94 -2.98 -0.15
C ASP A 33 3.04 -3.01 1.09
N LEU A 34 3.26 -3.98 1.98
CA LEU A 34 2.46 -4.18 3.19
C LEU A 34 2.52 -2.95 4.11
N ALA A 35 3.67 -2.28 4.21
CA ALA A 35 3.82 -1.09 5.05
C ALA A 35 2.97 0.07 4.51
N SER A 36 2.99 0.28 3.20
CA SER A 36 2.18 1.32 2.55
C SER A 36 0.68 1.07 2.75
N GLN A 37 0.22 -0.18 2.61
CA GLN A 37 -1.18 -0.53 2.83
C GLN A 37 -1.67 -0.27 4.27
N VAL A 38 -0.82 -0.51 5.27
CA VAL A 38 -1.16 -0.24 6.67
C VAL A 38 -1.31 1.27 6.90
N LEU A 39 -0.36 2.07 6.40
CA LEU A 39 -0.41 3.53 6.52
C LEU A 39 -1.64 4.12 5.82
N ASP A 40 -1.98 3.63 4.62
CA ASP A 40 -3.17 4.07 3.88
C ASP A 40 -4.45 3.79 4.67
N ARG A 41 -4.54 2.60 5.30
CA ARG A 41 -5.70 2.23 6.12
C ARG A 41 -5.81 3.13 7.36
N GLU A 42 -4.72 3.35 8.08
CA GLU A 42 -4.72 4.24 9.25
C GLU A 42 -5.12 5.66 8.87
N HIS A 43 -4.58 6.18 7.77
CA HIS A 43 -4.92 7.49 7.26
C HIS A 43 -6.42 7.60 6.90
N GLN A 44 -6.97 6.59 6.23
CA GLN A 44 -8.40 6.53 5.92
C GLN A 44 -9.28 6.51 7.18
N GLU A 45 -8.90 5.75 8.21
CA GLU A 45 -9.65 5.73 9.46
C GLU A 45 -9.60 7.08 10.20
N LEU A 46 -8.45 7.76 10.19
CA LEU A 46 -8.34 9.12 10.73
C LEU A 46 -9.21 10.12 9.96
N ILE A 47 -9.29 10.00 8.63
CA ILE A 47 -10.18 10.84 7.81
C ILE A 47 -11.65 10.60 8.18
N LYS A 48 -12.09 9.33 8.27
CA LYS A 48 -13.47 8.97 8.64
C LYS A 48 -13.86 9.51 10.02
N GLN A 49 -12.95 9.43 11.00
CA GLN A 49 -13.20 9.96 12.35
C GLN A 49 -13.32 11.49 12.37
N LYS A 50 -12.52 12.20 11.57
CA LYS A 50 -12.64 13.66 11.44
C LYS A 50 -13.99 14.05 10.83
N GLN A 51 -14.46 13.34 9.81
CA GLN A 51 -15.74 13.60 9.14
C GLN A 51 -16.96 13.39 10.06
N SER A 52 -16.94 12.32 10.86
CA SER A 52 -18.02 12.03 11.82
C SER A 52 -18.08 13.04 12.97
N LYS A 53 -16.93 13.58 13.41
CA LYS A 53 -16.89 14.67 14.41
C LYS A 53 -17.38 16.02 13.84
N THR A 54 -17.11 16.31 12.57
CA THR A 54 -17.59 17.54 11.93
C THR A 54 -19.09 17.58 11.69
N LEU A 55 -19.77 16.44 11.56
CA LEU A 55 -21.23 16.37 11.35
C LEU A 55 -22.03 16.54 12.65
N SER A 56 -21.40 16.43 13.82
CA SER A 56 -22.06 16.49 15.14
C SER A 56 -22.08 17.90 15.77
N THR A 57 -21.53 18.92 15.10
CA THR A 57 -21.48 20.32 15.62
C THR A 57 -22.58 21.19 14.97
N ARG A 58 -23.81 20.71 14.90
CA ARG A 58 -24.97 21.54 14.52
C ARG A 58 -26.21 21.14 15.30
#